data_AF-A0A6V7V850-F1
#
_entry.id   AF-A0A6V7V850-F1
#
_cell.length_a   1.000
_cell.length_b   1.000
_cell.length_c   1.000
_cell.angle_alpha   90.00
_cell.angle_beta   90.00
_cell.angle_gamma   90.00
#
_symmetry.space_group_name_H-M   'P 1'
#
loop_
_entity.id
_entity.type
_entity.pdbx_description
1 polymer ?
#
loop_
_entity_poly.entity_id
_entity_poly.type
_entity_poly.pdbx_seq_one_letter_code
_entity_poly.pdbx_strand_id
1 'polypeptide(L)' 'MANFIKTILNANIRMIFYNGDLDMRCNMLMGQRFTEKLGYKLKTLKQAWIVNGQIGGFKTEYENGLTFTTGSTI' A
#
# COMPACT_ATOMS: atom_id res chain seq x y z
N MET A 1 -3.95 16.52 -3.00
CA MET A 1 -3.49 15.19 -3.50
C MET A 1 -4.46 14.07 -3.17
N ALA A 2 -4.94 13.93 -1.93
CA ALA A 2 -5.92 12.90 -1.55
C ALA A 2 -7.19 12.89 -2.44
N ASN A 3 -7.74 14.06 -2.79
CA ASN A 3 -8.93 14.16 -3.65
C ASN A 3 -8.70 13.54 -5.04
N PHE A 4 -7.52 13.72 -5.63
CA PHE A 4 -7.19 13.16 -6.93
C PHE A 4 -7.13 11.62 -6.89
N ILE A 5 -6.52 11.07 -5.84
CA ILE A 5 -6.48 9.62 -5.60
C ILE A 5 -7.90 9.07 -5.42
N LYS A 6 -8.75 9.76 -4.66
CA LYS A 6 -10.15 9.37 -4.49
C LYS A 6 -10.90 9.36 -5.82
N THR A 7 -10.67 10.32 -6.71
CA THR A 7 -11.26 10.34 -8.06
C THR A 7 -10.86 9.09 -8.87
N ILE A 8 -9.58 8.70 -8.84
CA ILE A 8 -9.08 7.52 -9.55
C ILE A 8 -9.72 6.23 -9.00
N LEU A 9 -9.72 6.08 -7.67
CA LEU A 9 -10.30 4.90 -7.02
C LEU A 9 -11.82 4.81 -7.25
N ASN A 10 -12.53 5.94 -7.25
CA ASN A 10 -13.96 6.00 -7.55
C ASN A 10 -14.27 5.68 -9.03
N ALA A 11 -13.30 5.86 -9.94
CA ALA A 11 -13.39 5.41 -11.32
C ALA A 11 -13.08 3.89 -11.46
N ASN A 12 -13.01 3.14 -10.36
CA ASN A 12 -12.66 1.72 -10.30
C ASN A 12 -11.26 1.38 -10.86
N ILE A 13 -10.35 2.36 -10.89
CA ILE A 13 -8.97 2.14 -11.27
C ILE A 13 -8.20 1.68 -10.02
N ARG A 14 -7.58 0.51 -10.10
CA ARG A 14 -6.78 -0.05 -9.00
C ARG A 14 -5.49 0.74 -8.81
N MET A 15 -5.12 1.00 -7.55
CA MET A 15 -3.90 1.73 -7.20
C MET A 15 -3.08 0.97 -6.16
N ILE A 16 -1.76 1.06 -6.30
CA ILE A 16 -0.80 0.52 -5.35
C ILE A 16 0.13 1.65 -4.90
N PHE A 17 0.26 1.83 -3.59
CA PHE A 17 1.38 2.56 -3.00
C PHE A 17 2.45 1.56 -2.58
N TYR A 18 3.66 1.73 -3.10
CA TYR A 18 4.82 0.89 -2.80
C TYR A 18 5.93 1.72 -2.18
N ASN A 19 6.48 1.26 -1.06
CA ASN A 19 7.66 1.86 -0.42
C ASN A 19 8.70 0.80 -0.11
N GLY A 20 9.98 1.10 -0.37
CA GLY A 20 11.08 0.30 0.14
C GLY A 20 11.17 0.46 1.67
N ASP A 21 11.41 -0.62 2.39
CA ASP A 21 11.50 -0.60 3.85
C ASP A 21 12.77 0.07 4.39
N LEU A 22 13.86 0.10 3.60
CA LEU A 22 15.13 0.75 3.95
C LEU A 22 15.24 2.23 3.50
N ASP A 23 14.28 2.77 2.73
CA ASP A 23 14.32 4.17 2.34
C ASP A 23 13.96 5.10 3.53
N MET A 24 14.88 6.00 3.87
CA MET A 24 14.67 6.98 4.93
C MET A 24 14.11 8.33 4.44
N ARG A 25 14.15 8.62 3.13
CA ARG A 25 13.62 9.88 2.58
C ARG A 25 12.10 9.84 2.42
N CYS A 26 11.59 8.78 1.79
CA CYS A 26 10.15 8.52 1.62
C CYS A 26 9.77 7.22 2.31
N ASN A 27 9.95 7.22 3.63
CA ASN A 27 9.86 6.01 4.42
C ASN A 27 8.47 5.34 4.38
N MET A 28 8.48 4.04 4.61
CA MET A 28 7.30 3.19 4.63
C MET A 28 6.22 3.68 5.60
N LEU A 29 6.59 4.22 6.77
CA LEU A 29 5.63 4.71 7.76
C LEU A 29 4.83 5.89 7.20
N MET A 30 5.47 6.80 6.48
CA MET A 30 4.81 7.92 5.81
C MET A 30 3.79 7.42 4.80
N GLY A 31 4.19 6.49 3.91
CA GLY A 31 3.31 5.90 2.91
C GLY A 31 2.12 5.14 3.53
N GLN A 32 2.37 4.38 4.60
CA GLN A 32 1.35 3.64 5.32
C GLN A 32 0.32 4.59 5.94
N ARG A 33 0.78 5.59 6.70
CA ARG A 33 -0.09 6.57 7.36
C ARG A 33 -0.86 7.43 6.37
N PHE A 34 -0.26 7.76 5.24
CA PHE A 34 -0.95 8.46 4.16
C PHE A 34 -2.10 7.61 3.60
N THR A 35 -1.84 6.32 3.32
CA THR A 35 -2.84 5.41 2.78
C THR A 35 -4.00 5.18 3.77
N GLU A 36 -3.69 4.98 5.06
CA GLU A 36 -4.69 4.86 6.12
C GLU A 36 -5.60 6.10 6.21
N LYS A 37 -5.03 7.31 6.06
CA LYS A 37 -5.79 8.57 6.09
C LYS A 37 -6.74 8.77 4.91
N LEU A 38 -6.66 7.95 3.85
CA LEU A 38 -7.65 7.99 2.76
C LEU A 38 -9.04 7.53 3.22
N GLY A 39 -9.11 6.73 4.31
CA GLY A 39 -10.35 6.37 5.00
C GLY A 39 -11.13 5.21 4.39
N TYR A 40 -10.49 4.41 3.53
CA TYR A 40 -11.08 3.18 3.00
C TYR A 40 -11.03 2.07 4.06
N LYS A 41 -12.04 1.18 4.07
CA LYS A 41 -12.06 0.04 4.98
C LYS A 41 -11.01 -0.99 4.56
N LEU A 42 -10.49 -1.75 5.52
CA LEU A 42 -9.59 -2.87 5.25
C LEU A 42 -10.38 -3.99 4.57
N LYS A 43 -9.86 -4.47 3.44
CA LYS A 43 -10.36 -5.68 2.77
C LYS A 43 -9.72 -6.92 3.36
N THR A 44 -8.41 -6.88 3.58
CA THR A 44 -7.64 -7.92 4.25
C THR A 44 -6.67 -7.31 5.25
N LEU A 45 -6.39 -8.04 6.32
CA LEU A 45 -5.35 -7.68 7.26
C LEU A 45 -3.97 -7.72 6.57
N LYS A 46 -2.99 -7.03 7.16
CA LYS A 46 -1.62 -7.00 6.68
C LYS A 46 -1.07 -8.42 6.52
N GLN A 47 -0.62 -8.76 5.32
CA GLN A 47 -0.13 -10.09 4.96
C GLN A 47 1.21 -9.99 4.24
N ALA A 48 2.06 -11.01 4.42
CA ALA A 48 3.28 -11.13 3.63
C ALA A 48 2.93 -11.48 2.17
N TRP A 49 3.69 -10.95 1.22
CA TRP A 49 3.70 -11.45 -0.16
C TRP A 49 5.01 -12.18 -0.42
N ILE A 50 4.91 -13.28 -1.18
CA ILE A 50 5.99 -14.25 -1.35
C ILE A 50 6.44 -14.24 -2.81
N VAL A 51 7.75 -14.17 -3.02
CA VAL A 51 8.41 -14.38 -4.33
C VAL A 51 9.51 -15.41 -4.13
N ASN A 52 9.52 -16.45 -4.98
CA ASN A 52 10.52 -17.53 -4.92
C ASN A 52 10.69 -18.18 -3.52
N GLY A 53 9.60 -18.33 -2.77
CA GLY A 53 9.62 -18.91 -1.42
C GLY A 53 10.14 -17.95 -0.32
N GLN A 54 10.48 -16.71 -0.65
CA GLN A 54 10.92 -15.69 0.29
C GLN A 54 9.89 -14.58 0.47
N ILE A 55 9.88 -13.96 1.65
CA ILE A 55 9.05 -12.78 1.92
C ILE A 55 9.66 -11.61 1.14
N GLY A 56 8.96 -11.15 0.10
CA GLY A 56 9.35 -9.94 -0.62
C GLY A 56 8.85 -8.67 0.06
N GLY A 57 7.93 -8.79 1.01
CA GLY A 57 7.46 -7.69 1.85
C GLY A 57 6.05 -7.93 2.38
N PHE A 58 5.39 -6.86 2.78
CA PHE A 58 4.03 -6.91 3.33
C PHE A 58 3.07 -6.07 2.50
N LYS A 59 1.80 -6.48 2.44
CA LYS A 59 0.73 -5.74 1.81
C LYS A 59 -0.47 -5.60 2.74
N THR A 60 -1.15 -4.47 2.64
CA THR A 60 -2.43 -4.19 3.29
C THR A 60 -3.39 -3.78 2.19
N GLU A 61 -4.49 -4.53 2.02
CA GLU A 61 -5.48 -4.24 0.99
C GLU A 61 -6.69 -3.53 1.60
N TYR A 62 -7.17 -2.52 0.90
CA TYR A 62 -8.34 -1.74 1.25
C TYR A 62 -9.46 -1.99 0.23
N GLU A 63 -10.68 -1.62 0.59
CA GLU A 63 -11.79 -1.52 -0.36
C GLU A 63 -11.46 -0.54 -1.51
N ASN A 64 -12.29 -0.55 -2.57
CA ASN A 64 -12.15 0.29 -3.76
C ASN A 64 -10.84 0.10 -4.56
N GLY A 65 -10.16 -1.05 -4.40
CA GLY A 65 -9.00 -1.41 -5.23
C GLY A 65 -7.70 -0.71 -4.84
N LEU A 66 -7.59 -0.25 -3.59
CA LEU A 66 -6.39 0.36 -3.05
C LEU A 66 -5.54 -0.67 -2.30
N THR A 67 -4.22 -0.65 -2.51
CA THR A 67 -3.28 -1.48 -1.76
C THR A 67 -2.06 -0.67 -1.34
N PHE A 68 -1.64 -0.83 -0.09
CA PHE A 68 -0.34 -0.38 0.37
C PHE A 68 0.59 -1.58 0.49
N THR A 69 1.82 -1.46 0.00
CA THR A 69 2.79 -2.55 0.11
C THR A 69 4.20 -2.04 0.35
N THR A 70 4.98 -2.89 1.00
CA THR A 70 6.38 -2.69 1.34
C THR A 70 7.20 -3.63 0.48
N GLY A 71 8.36 -3.18 0.02
CA GLY A 71 9.39 -4.05 -0.54
C GLY A 71 10.51 -4.24 0.46
N SER A 72 10.79 -5.49 0.78
CA SER A 72 11.97 -5.89 1.53
C SER A 72 13.02 -6.35 0.54
N THR A 73 14.20 -5.74 0.61
CA THR A 73 15.35 -6.19 -0.18
C THR A 73 16.16 -7.13 0.70
N ILE A 74 16.14 -8.42 0.40
CA ILE A 74 17.14 -9.40 0.83
C ILE A 74 17.96 -9.78 -0.39
#